data_AF-A0A2V7YGW4-F1
#
_entry.id   AF-A0A2V7YGW4-F1
#
_cell.length_a   1.000
_cell.length_b   1.000
_cell.length_c   1.000
_cell.angle_alpha   90.00
_cell.angle_beta   90.00
_cell.angle_gamma   90.00
#
_symmetry.space_group_name_H-M   'P 1'
#
loop_
_entity.id
_entity.type
_entity.pdbx_description
1 polymer ?
#
loop_
_entity_poly.entity_id
_entity_poly.type
_entity_poly.pdbx_seq_one_letter_code
_entity_poly.pdbx_strand_id
1 'polypeptide(L)'
;MPDHVHLLIRLKPDMPVSDLVRDVKANSSKWIHEQERFPADFAWQTGYAAFTVSESQEGVVRSYIQNQEKHHRRTTFEDELAAMLRKHWIEFDPAYVFD
;
A
#
# COMPACT_ATOMS: atom_id res chain seq x y z
N MET A 1 13.45 -5.81 0.10
CA MET A 1 13.01 -6.09 1.50
C MET A 1 11.53 -5.75 1.56
N PRO A 2 10.70 -6.24 2.50
CA PRO A 2 9.33 -5.77 2.57
C PRO A 2 9.34 -4.30 3.03
N ASP A 3 9.24 -3.38 2.07
CA ASP A 3 9.31 -1.92 2.21
C ASP A 3 7.94 -1.23 2.03
N HIS A 4 6.89 -2.02 1.81
CA HIS A 4 5.52 -1.54 1.64
C HIS A 4 4.52 -2.56 2.20
N VAL A 5 3.25 -2.14 2.29
CA VAL A 5 2.15 -2.96 2.78
C VAL A 5 0.94 -2.87 1.85
N HIS A 6 0.22 -3.98 1.70
CA HIS A 6 -1.04 -4.04 0.96
C HIS A 6 -2.21 -4.23 1.94
N LEU A 7 -3.27 -3.44 1.79
CA LEU A 7 -4.46 -3.50 2.64
C LEU A 7 -5.71 -3.71 1.78
N LEU A 8 -6.54 -4.68 2.15
CA LEU A 8 -7.90 -4.86 1.60
C LEU A 8 -8.92 -4.44 2.67
N ILE A 9 -9.64 -3.35 2.42
CA ILE A 9 -10.48 -2.70 3.42
C ILE A 9 -11.90 -2.54 2.90
N ARG A 10 -12.89 -2.87 3.74
CA ARG A 10 -14.28 -2.42 3.56
C ARG A 10 -14.44 -1.08 4.27
N LEU A 11 -14.82 -0.06 3.51
CA LEU A 11 -14.91 1.32 3.97
C LEU A 11 -16.38 1.75 4.04
N LYS A 12 -16.73 2.61 5.01
CA LYS A 12 -18.03 3.28 4.98
C LYS A 12 -18.06 4.29 3.82
N PRO A 13 -19.22 4.49 3.16
CA PRO A 13 -19.31 5.38 2.00
C PRO A 13 -18.96 6.85 2.29
N ASP A 14 -19.09 7.29 3.54
CA ASP A 14 -18.84 8.66 4.00
C ASP A 14 -17.39 8.87 4.50
N MET A 15 -16.53 7.86 4.46
CA MET A 15 -15.15 7.96 4.92
C MET A 15 -14.21 8.22 3.72
N PRO A 16 -13.47 9.34 3.70
CA PRO A 16 -12.45 9.59 2.68
C PRO A 16 -11.29 8.61 2.78
N VAL A 17 -10.83 8.10 1.64
CA VAL A 17 -9.65 7.21 1.58
C VAL A 17 -8.40 7.90 2.13
N SER A 18 -8.25 9.20 1.88
CA SER A 18 -7.15 10.01 2.41
C SER A 18 -7.10 10.04 3.94
N ASP A 19 -8.26 10.09 4.58
CA ASP A 19 -8.37 10.12 6.04
C ASP A 19 -8.00 8.76 6.63
N LEU A 20 -8.52 7.69 6.04
CA LEU A 20 -8.15 6.31 6.40
C LEU A 20 -6.63 6.10 6.32
N VAL A 21 -6.02 6.46 5.20
CA VAL A 21 -4.57 6.26 4.98
C VAL A 21 -3.75 7.13 5.93
N ARG A 22 -4.15 8.39 6.16
CA ARG A 22 -3.51 9.27 7.16
C ARG A 22 -3.52 8.59 8.53
N ASP A 23 -4.67 8.12 8.97
CA ASP A 23 -4.83 7.57 10.31
C ASP A 23 -4.06 6.25 10.47
N VAL A 24 -4.07 5.38 9.44
CA VAL A 24 -3.24 4.16 9.42
C VAL A 24 -1.75 4.50 9.52
N LYS A 25 -1.25 5.42 8.69
CA LYS A 25 0.16 5.80 8.68
C LYS A 25 0.57 6.47 10.00
N ALA A 26 -0.22 7.42 10.50
CA ALA A 26 0.09 8.15 11.73
C ALA A 26 0.09 7.24 12.96
N ASN A 27 -0.95 6.41 13.13
CA ASN A 27 -1.05 5.53 14.29
C ASN A 27 0.02 4.44 14.28
N SER A 28 0.30 3.85 13.11
CA SER A 28 1.36 2.84 12.99
C SER A 28 2.75 3.44 13.20
N SER A 29 3.05 4.61 12.63
CA SER A 29 4.33 5.30 12.89
C SER A 29 4.49 5.63 14.37
N LYS A 30 3.46 6.14 15.05
CA LYS A 30 3.51 6.39 16.49
C LYS A 30 3.80 5.10 17.26
N TRP A 31 3.03 4.05 17.00
CA TRP A 31 3.19 2.76 17.68
C TRP A 31 4.59 2.15 17.47
N ILE A 32 5.15 2.24 16.24
CA ILE A 32 6.49 1.76 15.91
C ILE A 32 7.55 2.52 16.71
N HIS A 33 7.49 3.85 16.76
CA HIS A 33 8.43 4.67 17.51
C HIS A 33 8.33 4.49 19.04
N GLU A 34 7.19 4.00 19.53
CA GLU A 34 7.03 3.60 20.94
C GLU A 34 7.69 2.25 21.26
N GLN A 35 8.09 1.46 20.26
CA GLN A 35 8.80 0.20 20.50
C GLN A 35 10.32 0.38 20.44
N GLU A 36 11.04 -0.10 21.45
CA GLU A 36 12.51 -0.07 21.48
C GLU A 36 13.19 -0.96 20.43
N ARG A 37 12.43 -1.88 19.80
CA ARG A 37 12.94 -2.88 18.86
C ARG A 37 13.01 -2.39 17.41
N PHE A 38 12.33 -1.30 17.06
CA PHE A 38 12.26 -0.83 15.67
C PHE A 38 13.22 0.34 15.42
N PRO A 39 13.64 0.56 14.17
CA PRO A 39 14.47 1.71 13.81
C PRO A 39 13.79 3.04 14.16
N ALA A 40 14.56 3.96 14.73
CA ALA A 40 14.06 5.27 15.16
C ALA A 40 13.76 6.22 13.98
N ASP A 41 14.21 5.88 12.78
CA ASP A 41 14.05 6.62 11.53
C ASP A 41 12.91 6.06 10.65
N PHE A 42 12.07 5.18 11.20
CA PHE A 42 10.93 4.64 10.47
C PHE A 42 9.99 5.76 10.01
N ALA A 43 9.81 5.86 8.70
CA ALA A 43 8.81 6.74 8.10
C ALA A 43 8.13 6.04 6.93
N TRP A 44 6.83 6.28 6.78
CA TRP A 44 6.14 5.93 5.54
C TRP A 44 6.49 6.95 4.45
N GLN A 45 6.55 6.49 3.20
CA GLN A 45 6.56 7.37 2.01
C GLN A 45 5.43 8.41 2.09
N THR A 46 5.55 9.56 1.42
CA THR A 46 4.49 10.59 1.46
C THR A 46 3.21 10.10 0.79
N GLY A 47 3.35 9.43 -0.35
CA GLY A 47 2.24 8.95 -1.17
C GLY A 47 1.49 7.73 -0.63
N TYR A 48 0.49 7.32 -1.41
CA TYR A 48 -0.20 6.04 -1.33
C TYR A 48 -0.90 5.75 -2.67
N ALA A 49 -1.16 4.47 -2.95
CA ALA A 49 -1.98 4.05 -4.08
C ALA A 49 -3.26 3.38 -3.57
N ALA A 50 -4.39 3.68 -4.19
CA ALA A 50 -5.68 3.11 -3.83
C ALA A 50 -6.46 2.73 -5.09
N PHE A 51 -6.97 1.49 -5.10
CA PHE A 51 -7.73 0.94 -6.21
C PHE A 51 -9.02 0.31 -5.69
N THR A 52 -10.15 0.63 -6.30
CA THR A 52 -11.45 0.06 -5.93
C THR A 52 -11.54 -1.40 -6.37
N VAL A 53 -12.07 -2.26 -5.49
CA VAL A 53 -12.26 -3.69 -5.75
C VAL A 53 -13.76 -3.99 -5.74
N SER A 54 -14.24 -4.70 -6.76
CA SER A 54 -15.61 -5.24 -6.75
C SER A 54 -15.72 -6.38 -5.74
N GLU A 55 -16.83 -6.46 -5.01
CA GLU A 55 -17.07 -7.53 -4.01
C GLU A 55 -16.88 -8.94 -4.59
N SER A 56 -17.31 -9.17 -5.83
CA SER A 56 -17.12 -10.45 -6.54
C SER A 56 -15.65 -10.84 -6.77
N GLN A 57 -14.72 -9.89 -6.65
CA GLN A 57 -13.28 -10.08 -6.77
C GLN A 57 -12.57 -10.12 -5.41
N GLU A 58 -13.29 -9.99 -4.28
CA GLU A 58 -12.68 -9.95 -2.94
C GLU A 58 -11.77 -11.17 -2.70
N GLY A 59 -12.25 -12.37 -3.03
CA GLY A 59 -11.47 -13.60 -2.84
C GLY A 59 -10.18 -13.63 -3.67
N VAL A 60 -10.21 -13.08 -4.88
CA VAL A 60 -9.05 -12.98 -5.78
C VAL A 60 -8.02 -12.02 -5.19
N VAL A 61 -8.45 -10.83 -4.75
CA VAL A 61 -7.55 -9.82 -4.16
C VAL A 61 -7.01 -10.26 -2.81
N ARG A 62 -7.82 -10.93 -1.98
CA ARG A 62 -7.35 -11.52 -0.72
C ARG A 62 -6.23 -12.53 -0.96
N SER A 63 -6.43 -13.44 -1.92
CA SER A 63 -5.42 -14.44 -2.29
C SER A 63 -4.15 -13.76 -2.83
N TYR A 64 -4.29 -12.72 -3.65
CA TYR A 64 -3.17 -11.92 -4.13
C TYR A 64 -2.32 -11.36 -2.98
N ILE A 65 -2.94 -10.64 -2.03
CA ILE A 65 -2.25 -10.04 -0.88
C ILE A 65 -1.54 -11.10 -0.01
N GLN A 66 -2.20 -12.23 0.25
CA GLN A 66 -1.62 -13.33 1.02
C GLN A 66 -0.38 -13.94 0.37
N ASN A 67 -0.24 -13.82 -0.95
CA ASN A 67 0.88 -14.37 -1.71
C ASN A 67 1.96 -13.34 -2.07
N GLN A 68 1.88 -12.10 -1.57
CA GLN A 68 2.83 -11.02 -1.92
C GLN A 68 4.28 -11.36 -1.57
N GLU A 69 4.53 -12.04 -0.45
CA GLU A 69 5.91 -12.44 -0.09
C GLU A 69 6.54 -13.32 -1.17
N LYS A 70 5.77 -14.24 -1.76
CA LYS A 70 6.22 -15.09 -2.86
C LYS A 70 6.34 -14.30 -4.16
N HIS A 71 5.41 -13.38 -4.43
CA HIS A 71 5.44 -12.50 -5.60
C HIS A 71 6.71 -11.64 -5.63
N HIS A 72 7.07 -11.03 -4.48
CA HIS A 72 8.25 -10.17 -4.34
C HIS A 72 9.61 -10.88 -4.39
N ARG A 73 9.62 -12.21 -4.52
CA ARG A 73 10.85 -12.93 -4.90
C ARG A 73 11.24 -12.68 -6.36
N ARG A 74 10.33 -12.17 -7.19
CA ARG A 74 10.51 -12.01 -8.64
C ARG A 74 10.13 -10.63 -9.18
N THR A 75 9.40 -9.82 -8.41
CA THR A 75 8.87 -8.53 -8.85
C THR A 75 9.09 -7.50 -7.74
N THR A 76 9.66 -6.35 -8.06
CA THR A 76 9.87 -5.29 -7.06
C THR A 76 8.56 -4.54 -6.78
N PHE A 77 8.54 -3.74 -5.71
CA PHE A 77 7.43 -2.84 -5.43
C PHE A 77 7.21 -1.86 -6.59
N GLU A 78 8.28 -1.30 -7.13
CA GLU A 78 8.24 -0.32 -8.21
C GLU A 78 7.64 -0.90 -9.48
N ASP A 79 8.06 -2.13 -9.84
CA ASP A 79 7.50 -2.87 -10.97
C ASP A 79 6.01 -3.15 -10.79
N GLU A 80 5.61 -3.56 -9.58
CA GLU A 80 4.22 -3.85 -9.23
C GLU A 80 3.35 -2.59 -9.33
N LEU A 81 3.75 -1.50 -8.67
CA LEU A 81 3.02 -0.24 -8.68
C LEU A 81 2.91 0.31 -10.11
N ALA A 82 4.01 0.33 -10.87
CA ALA A 82 3.99 0.76 -12.26
C ALA A 82 3.05 -0.09 -13.12
N ALA A 83 3.02 -1.42 -12.91
CA ALA A 83 2.09 -2.30 -13.61
C ALA A 83 0.62 -2.01 -13.25
N MET A 84 0.32 -1.76 -11.97
CA MET A 84 -1.01 -1.37 -11.52
C MET A 84 -1.44 -0.03 -12.14
N LEU A 85 -0.60 1.00 -12.08
CA LEU A 85 -0.90 2.32 -12.66
C LEU A 85 -1.18 2.23 -14.16
N ARG A 86 -0.34 1.50 -14.91
CA ARG A 86 -0.57 1.26 -16.35
C ARG A 86 -1.87 0.51 -16.62
N LYS A 87 -2.18 -0.55 -15.85
CA LYS A 87 -3.42 -1.33 -16.00
C LYS A 87 -4.67 -0.47 -15.77
N HIS A 88 -4.56 0.55 -14.93
CA HIS A 88 -5.63 1.48 -14.61
C HIS A 88 -5.58 2.79 -15.41
N TRP A 89 -4.69 2.89 -16.41
CA TRP A 89 -4.53 4.07 -17.27
C TRP A 89 -4.23 5.36 -16.50
N ILE A 90 -3.52 5.24 -15.38
CA ILE A 90 -3.05 6.37 -14.60
C ILE A 90 -1.69 6.79 -15.14
N GLU A 91 -1.59 8.04 -15.62
CA GLU A 91 -0.32 8.63 -16.02
C GLU A 91 0.53 8.92 -14.78
N PHE A 92 1.83 8.61 -14.86
CA PHE A 92 2.78 8.88 -13.79
C PHE A 92 4.15 9.19 -14.38
N ASP A 93 4.90 10.02 -13.68
CA ASP A 93 6.31 10.27 -13.97
C ASP A 93 7.17 9.34 -13.11
N PRO A 94 7.94 8.42 -13.72
CA PRO A 94 8.85 7.53 -12.98
C PRO A 94 9.84 8.26 -12.08
N ALA A 95 10.15 9.54 -12.35
CA ALA A 95 11.05 10.35 -11.53
C ALA A 95 10.45 10.77 -10.17
N TYR A 96 9.13 10.75 -10.01
CA TYR A 96 8.45 11.25 -8.80
C TYR A 96 7.49 10.26 -8.15
N VAL A 97 7.12 9.17 -8.85
CA VAL A 97 6.09 8.22 -8.35
C VAL A 97 6.56 7.38 -7.17
N PHE A 98 7.86 7.33 -6.90
CA PHE A 98 8.47 6.51 -5.85
C PHE A 98 9.11 7.34 -4.71
N ASP A 99 8.95 8.66 -4.73
CA ASP A 99 9.44 9.61 -3.71
C ASP A 99 8.49 9.74 -2.48
#